data_AF-A0A8C7IDC9-F1
#
_entry.id   AF-A0A8C7IDC9-F1
#
_cell.length_a   1.000
_cell.length_b   1.000
_cell.length_c   1.000
_cell.angle_alpha   90.00
_cell.angle_beta   90.00
_cell.angle_gamma   90.00
#
_symmetry.space_group_name_H-M   'P 1'
#
loop_
_entity.id
_entity.type
_entity.pdbx_description
1 polymer ?
#
loop_
_entity_poly.entity_id
_entity_poly.type
_entity_poly.pdbx_seq_one_letter_code
_entity_poly.pdbx_strand_id
1 'polypeptide(L)'
;MILYLFLTLPELANYERNVNRAIQKKAASVISKYPQKIKIGEEAKKLERVGKEITKKIDEFLQTGTLKKLEKIRNDDTSSSINFLTRVTGIGPAPARKFFDEGVKTLEGFFLCMLGGVCVTLLCVCCTYFEEFEKMIPRVEMMVLELLDAEYIRTICGSYRRSDGKENVVFIN
;
A
#
# COMPACT_ATOMS: atom_id res chain seq x y z
N MET A 1 17.60 -12.56 -4.28
CA MET A 1 17.01 -13.15 -3.05
C MET A 1 16.91 -12.16 -1.89
N ILE A 2 17.96 -11.43 -1.47
CA ILE A 2 17.83 -10.39 -0.41
C ILE A 2 16.75 -9.34 -0.76
N LEU A 3 16.74 -8.88 -2.01
CA LEU A 3 15.76 -7.89 -2.48
C LEU A 3 14.30 -8.32 -2.25
N TYR A 4 13.99 -9.60 -2.42
CA TYR A 4 12.62 -10.09 -2.25
C TYR A 4 12.20 -10.14 -0.79
N LEU A 5 13.13 -10.45 0.13
CA LEU A 5 12.83 -10.48 1.57
C LEU A 5 12.50 -9.07 2.13
N PHE A 6 13.16 -8.04 1.57
CA PHE A 6 12.83 -6.65 1.88
C PHE A 6 11.43 -6.24 1.38
N LEU A 7 10.96 -6.79 0.26
CA LEU A 7 9.64 -6.48 -0.31
C LEU A 7 8.52 -7.28 0.36
N THR A 8 8.75 -8.55 0.70
CA THR A 8 7.72 -9.45 1.22
C THR A 8 7.39 -9.23 2.69
N LEU A 9 8.37 -8.86 3.52
CA LEU A 9 8.14 -8.63 4.96
C LEU A 9 7.25 -7.41 5.24
N PRO A 10 7.43 -6.23 4.61
CA PRO A 10 6.51 -5.09 4.76
C PRO A 10 5.11 -5.37 4.21
N GLU A 11 5.02 -6.18 3.16
CA GLU A 11 3.74 -6.59 2.57
C GLU A 11 2.95 -7.45 3.56
N LEU A 12 3.57 -8.49 4.13
CA LEU A 12 2.97 -9.29 5.19
C LEU A 12 2.62 -8.44 6.43
N ALA A 13 3.47 -7.46 6.76
CA ALA A 13 3.26 -6.56 7.87
C ALA A 13 1.98 -5.73 7.72
N ASN A 14 1.56 -5.41 6.49
CA ASN A 14 0.33 -4.67 6.25
C ASN A 14 -0.93 -5.51 6.56
N TYR A 15 -0.82 -6.84 6.54
CA TYR A 15 -1.92 -7.76 6.90
C TYR A 15 -1.94 -8.13 8.38
N GLU A 16 -0.84 -8.01 9.10
CA GLU A 16 -0.77 -8.34 10.52
C GLU A 16 -1.21 -7.20 11.45
N ARG A 17 -1.83 -7.54 12.59
CA ARG A 17 -2.27 -6.58 13.62
C ARG A 17 -1.09 -5.71 14.12
N ASN A 18 -1.37 -4.44 14.41
CA ASN A 18 -0.45 -3.31 14.60
C ASN A 18 0.91 -3.59 15.28
N VAL A 19 0.98 -4.43 16.31
CA VAL A 19 2.24 -4.68 17.06
C VAL A 19 3.25 -5.44 16.21
N ASN A 20 2.81 -6.46 15.46
CA ASN A 20 3.70 -7.26 14.61
C ASN A 20 4.09 -6.51 13.34
N ARG A 21 3.23 -5.59 12.87
CA ARG A 21 3.51 -4.73 11.71
C ARG A 21 4.76 -3.89 11.90
N ALA A 22 4.90 -3.25 13.07
CA ALA A 22 6.05 -2.41 13.36
C ALA A 22 7.36 -3.21 13.45
N ILE A 23 7.30 -4.41 14.03
CA ILE A 23 8.47 -5.29 14.18
C ILE A 23 8.94 -5.78 12.81
N GLN A 24 8.02 -6.23 11.95
CA GLN A 24 8.35 -6.70 10.60
C GLN A 24 8.91 -5.58 9.71
N LYS A 25 8.35 -4.37 9.75
CA LYS A 25 8.90 -3.22 9.01
C LYS A 25 10.31 -2.85 9.47
N LYS A 26 10.56 -2.89 10.79
CA LYS A 26 11.89 -2.63 11.35
C LYS A 26 12.88 -3.73 10.93
N ALA A 27 12.49 -5.00 10.98
CA ALA A 27 13.32 -6.11 10.53
C ALA A 27 13.65 -5.99 9.03
N ALA A 28 12.67 -5.68 8.18
CA ALA A 28 12.89 -5.45 6.75
C ALA A 28 13.90 -4.33 6.50
N SER A 29 13.81 -3.22 7.24
CA SER A 29 14.76 -2.11 7.13
C SER A 29 16.19 -2.49 7.53
N VAL A 30 16.36 -3.30 8.58
CA VAL A 30 17.67 -3.79 9.02
C VAL A 30 18.27 -4.75 7.98
N ILE A 31 17.46 -5.68 7.46
CA ILE A 31 17.85 -6.62 6.41
C ILE A 31 18.25 -5.88 5.13
N SER A 32 17.52 -4.83 4.75
CA SER A 32 17.82 -4.03 3.55
C SER A 32 19.15 -3.29 3.63
N LYS A 33 19.59 -2.92 4.84
CA LYS A 33 20.87 -2.23 5.07
C LYS A 33 22.04 -3.19 5.20
N TYR A 34 21.78 -4.50 5.31
CA TYR A 34 22.82 -5.49 5.52
C TYR A 34 23.56 -5.78 4.18
N PRO A 35 24.89 -5.61 4.11
CA PRO A 35 25.62 -5.68 2.85
C PRO A 35 25.85 -7.11 2.34
N GLN A 36 25.67 -8.14 3.18
CA GLN A 36 25.89 -9.53 2.80
C GLN A 36 24.58 -10.32 2.60
N LYS A 37 24.64 -11.34 1.74
CA LYS A 37 23.52 -12.27 1.52
C LYS A 37 23.30 -13.14 2.75
N ILE A 38 22.16 -12.96 3.42
CA ILE A 38 21.69 -13.88 4.46
C ILE A 38 21.39 -15.22 3.79
N LYS A 39 22.15 -16.25 4.15
CA LYS A 39 21.97 -17.61 3.63
C LYS A 39 21.20 -18.52 4.58
N ILE A 40 21.16 -18.16 5.87
CA ILE A 40 20.61 -18.99 6.95
C ILE A 40 19.88 -18.07 7.94
N GLY A 41 18.72 -18.48 8.46
CA GLY A 41 17.96 -17.70 9.46
C GLY A 41 18.74 -17.37 10.73
N GLU A 42 19.77 -18.15 11.08
CA GLU A 42 20.67 -17.86 12.20
C GLU A 42 21.51 -16.59 12.02
N GLU A 43 21.91 -16.25 10.78
CA GLU A 43 22.55 -14.97 10.50
C GLU A 43 21.57 -13.82 10.68
N ALA A 44 20.31 -14.03 10.29
CA ALA A 44 19.25 -13.04 10.51
C ALA A 44 18.99 -12.83 12.00
N LYS A 45 19.05 -13.89 12.82
CA LYS A 45 18.85 -13.80 14.29
C LYS A 45 19.93 -12.98 15.00
N LYS A 46 21.12 -12.84 14.42
CA LYS A 46 22.19 -11.96 14.94
C LYS A 46 21.90 -10.47 14.71
N LEU A 47 20.97 -10.14 13.81
CA LEU A 47 20.58 -8.77 13.55
C LEU A 47 19.64 -8.26 14.64
N GLU A 48 19.92 -7.06 15.13
CA GLU A 48 19.07 -6.39 16.11
C GLU A 48 17.65 -6.24 15.52
N ARG A 49 16.62 -6.61 16.31
CA ARG A 49 15.19 -6.59 15.95
C ARG A 49 14.67 -7.76 15.10
N VAL A 50 15.49 -8.77 14.81
CA VAL A 50 15.02 -10.04 14.23
C VAL A 50 14.77 -11.07 15.34
N GLY A 51 13.50 -11.27 15.69
CA GLY A 51 13.09 -12.26 16.69
C GLY A 51 12.90 -13.67 16.12
N LYS A 52 12.68 -14.66 17.00
CA LYS A 52 12.46 -16.08 16.65
C LYS A 52 11.35 -16.27 15.59
N GLU A 53 10.29 -15.47 15.66
CA GLU A 53 9.16 -15.50 14.71
C GLU A 53 9.56 -15.05 13.30
N ILE A 54 10.41 -14.02 13.19
CA ILE A 54 10.90 -13.51 11.91
C ILE A 54 11.94 -14.45 11.34
N THR A 55 12.84 -14.99 12.17
CA THR A 55 13.79 -16.03 11.75
C THR A 55 13.09 -17.21 11.09
N LYS A 56 12.02 -17.75 11.72
CA LYS A 56 11.24 -18.85 11.12
C LYS A 56 10.65 -18.49 9.76
N LYS A 57 10.13 -17.27 9.59
CA LYS A 57 9.61 -16.78 8.30
C LYS A 57 10.71 -16.62 7.26
N ILE A 58 11.90 -16.20 7.68
CA ILE A 58 13.08 -16.10 6.80
C ILE A 58 13.53 -17.49 6.36
N ASP A 59 13.62 -18.45 7.28
CA ASP A 59 13.97 -19.84 6.95
C ASP A 59 12.93 -20.48 6.03
N GLU A 60 11.63 -20.25 6.28
CA GLU A 60 10.55 -20.66 5.37
C GLU A 60 10.78 -20.04 3.98
N PHE A 61 10.97 -18.72 3.90
CA PHE A 61 11.22 -18.03 2.63
C PHE A 61 12.49 -18.51 1.91
N LEU A 62 13.55 -18.85 2.63
CA LEU A 62 14.79 -19.39 2.05
C LEU A 62 14.59 -20.83 1.50
N GLN A 63 13.72 -21.63 2.11
CA GLN A 63 13.42 -23.00 1.69
C GLN A 63 12.40 -23.06 0.54
N THR A 64 11.31 -22.30 0.62
CA THR A 64 10.19 -22.37 -0.34
C THR A 64 10.18 -21.25 -1.37
N GLY A 65 10.94 -20.17 -1.16
CA GLY A 65 10.94 -18.98 -2.03
C GLY A 65 9.69 -18.10 -1.88
N THR A 66 8.64 -18.59 -1.23
CA THR A 66 7.40 -17.87 -0.92
C THR A 66 6.92 -18.17 0.50
N LEU A 67 6.16 -17.25 1.10
CA LEU A 67 5.56 -17.43 2.42
C LEU A 67 4.17 -18.02 2.25
N LYS A 68 3.89 -19.20 2.82
CA LYS A 68 2.57 -19.87 2.70
C LYS A 68 1.41 -18.98 3.17
N LYS A 69 1.64 -18.16 4.19
CA LYS A 69 0.64 -17.19 4.67
C LYS A 69 0.38 -16.07 3.67
N LEU A 70 1.43 -15.58 3.01
CA LEU A 70 1.29 -14.52 2.01
C LEU A 70 0.57 -15.05 0.77
N GLU A 71 0.88 -16.28 0.34
CA GLU A 71 0.18 -16.93 -0.78
C GLU A 71 -1.28 -17.20 -0.46
N LYS A 72 -1.61 -17.69 0.74
CA LYS A 72 -3.01 -17.85 1.15
C LYS A 72 -3.76 -16.53 1.11
N ILE A 73 -3.19 -15.48 1.71
CA ILE A 73 -3.79 -14.15 1.68
C ILE A 73 -3.96 -13.67 0.24
N ARG A 74 -2.97 -13.84 -0.63
CA ARG A 74 -3.05 -13.43 -2.04
C ARG A 74 -4.08 -14.24 -2.85
N ASN A 75 -4.26 -15.52 -2.52
CA ASN A 75 -5.22 -16.41 -3.16
C ASN A 75 -6.63 -16.34 -2.55
N ASP A 76 -6.80 -15.68 -1.39
CA ASP A 76 -8.11 -15.46 -0.81
C ASP A 76 -8.85 -14.40 -1.64
N ASP A 77 -9.88 -14.81 -2.39
CA ASP A 77 -10.73 -13.92 -3.21
C ASP A 77 -11.29 -12.72 -2.43
N THR A 78 -11.45 -12.87 -1.12
CA THR A 78 -11.85 -11.79 -0.22
C THR A 78 -10.82 -10.66 -0.16
N SER A 79 -9.53 -10.99 -0.11
CA SER A 79 -8.47 -9.98 0.00
C SER A 79 -8.27 -9.23 -1.32
N SER A 80 -8.39 -9.94 -2.44
CA SER A 80 -8.25 -9.36 -3.77
C SER A 80 -9.38 -8.37 -4.05
N SER A 81 -10.65 -8.76 -3.84
CA SER A 81 -11.80 -7.87 -3.97
C SER A 81 -11.75 -6.68 -3.03
N ILE A 82 -11.38 -6.86 -1.75
CA ILE A 82 -11.21 -5.74 -0.81
C ILE A 82 -10.12 -4.78 -1.32
N ASN A 83 -8.97 -5.30 -1.76
CA ASN A 83 -7.88 -4.48 -2.27
C ASN A 83 -8.31 -3.70 -3.53
N PHE A 84 -9.08 -4.32 -4.43
CA PHE A 84 -9.62 -3.65 -5.61
C PHE A 84 -10.52 -2.48 -5.22
N LEU A 85 -11.47 -2.70 -4.31
CA LEU A 85 -12.38 -1.65 -3.84
C LEU A 85 -11.63 -0.51 -3.13
N THR A 86 -10.57 -0.81 -2.39
CA THR A 86 -9.76 0.24 -1.73
C THR A 86 -8.92 1.11 -2.67
N ARG A 87 -8.82 0.76 -3.96
CA ARG A 87 -8.18 1.64 -4.96
C ARG A 87 -9.03 2.87 -5.25
N VAL A 88 -10.35 2.79 -5.05
CA VAL A 88 -11.25 3.92 -5.28
C VAL A 88 -11.07 4.94 -4.15
N THR A 89 -10.75 6.17 -4.53
CA THR A 89 -10.61 7.29 -3.59
C THR A 89 -11.85 7.42 -2.72
N GLY A 90 -11.66 7.43 -1.39
CA GLY A 90 -12.75 7.47 -0.41
C GLY A 90 -13.19 6.11 0.14
N ILE A 91 -12.69 4.99 -0.41
CA ILE A 91 -13.00 3.65 0.11
C ILE A 91 -11.82 3.11 0.93
N GLY A 92 -12.02 3.02 2.24
CA GLY A 92 -11.12 2.31 3.14
C GLY A 92 -11.41 0.79 3.24
N PRO A 93 -10.58 0.03 3.96
CA PRO A 93 -10.77 -1.42 4.12
C PRO A 93 -12.06 -1.79 4.87
N ALA A 94 -12.60 -0.88 5.69
CA ALA A 94 -13.87 -1.11 6.39
C ALA A 94 -15.10 -1.02 5.47
N PRO A 95 -15.32 0.06 4.69
CA PRO A 95 -16.40 0.08 3.69
C PRO A 95 -16.20 -0.94 2.57
N ALA A 96 -14.96 -1.22 2.13
CA ALA A 96 -14.70 -2.26 1.14
C ALA A 96 -15.20 -3.66 1.58
N ARG A 97 -15.05 -4.00 2.86
CA ARG A 97 -15.60 -5.26 3.41
C ARG A 97 -17.12 -5.31 3.34
N LYS A 98 -17.80 -4.21 3.66
CA LYS A 98 -19.27 -4.15 3.58
C LYS A 98 -19.76 -4.43 2.16
N PHE A 99 -19.15 -3.79 1.16
CA PHE A 99 -19.49 -4.03 -0.24
C PHE A 99 -19.19 -5.46 -0.69
N PHE A 100 -18.10 -6.06 -0.20
CA PHE A 100 -17.81 -7.47 -0.47
C PHE A 100 -18.87 -8.40 0.14
N ASP A 101 -19.29 -8.14 1.38
CA ASP A 101 -20.34 -8.90 2.07
C ASP A 101 -21.71 -8.73 1.37
N GLU A 102 -21.95 -7.57 0.75
CA GLU A 102 -23.11 -7.28 -0.12
C GLU A 102 -23.03 -7.95 -1.50
N GLY A 103 -21.94 -8.66 -1.81
CA GLY A 103 -21.76 -9.43 -3.04
C GLY A 103 -21.06 -8.66 -4.17
N VAL A 104 -20.60 -7.43 -3.93
CA VAL A 104 -19.84 -6.64 -4.90
C VAL A 104 -18.38 -7.09 -4.87
N LYS A 105 -17.99 -7.94 -5.82
CA LYS A 105 -16.64 -8.53 -5.90
C LYS A 105 -15.73 -7.87 -6.95
N THR A 106 -16.31 -7.10 -7.87
CA THR A 106 -15.61 -6.47 -9.01
C THR A 106 -15.77 -4.96 -8.98
N LEU A 107 -14.79 -4.25 -9.57
CA LEU A 107 -14.86 -2.79 -9.71
C LEU A 107 -16.01 -2.37 -10.63
N GLU A 108 -16.25 -3.14 -11.69
CA GLU A 108 -17.35 -2.88 -12.62
C GLU A 108 -18.71 -3.02 -11.92
N GLY A 109 -18.87 -4.06 -11.10
CA GLY A 109 -20.08 -4.26 -10.30
C GLY A 109 -20.26 -3.14 -9.27
N PHE A 110 -19.16 -2.65 -8.70
CA PHE A 110 -19.16 -1.51 -7.80
C PHE A 110 -19.60 -0.22 -8.52
N PHE A 111 -19.00 0.10 -9.67
CA PHE A 111 -19.37 1.27 -10.46
C PHE A 111 -20.83 1.23 -10.90
N LEU A 112 -21.33 0.06 -11.33
CA LEU A 112 -22.72 -0.12 -11.73
C LEU A 112 -23.68 0.09 -10.55
N CYS A 113 -23.33 -0.43 -9.36
CA CYS A 113 -24.10 -0.23 -8.13
C CYS A 113 -24.16 1.26 -7.75
N MET A 114 -23.02 1.96 -7.83
CA MET A 114 -22.91 3.39 -7.51
C MET A 114 -23.65 4.31 -8.50
N LEU A 115 -23.77 3.90 -9.77
CA LEU A 115 -24.55 4.62 -10.79
C LEU A 115 -26.06 4.39 -10.65
N GLY A 116 -26.48 3.30 -10.00
CA GLY A 116 -27.88 2.88 -9.88
C GLY A 116 -28.64 3.35 -8.64
N GLY A 117 -27.98 3.87 -7.59
CA GLY A 117 -28.68 4.33 -6.39
C GLY A 117 -27.80 4.99 -5.31
N VAL A 118 -28.41 5.95 -4.59
CA VAL A 118 -27.93 6.71 -3.41
C VAL A 118 -26.42 6.97 -3.40
N CYS A 119 -25.96 7.82 -4.31
CA CYS A 119 -24.58 8.21 -4.35
C CYS A 119 -24.29 9.37 -3.39
N VAL A 120 -23.31 9.21 -2.50
CA VAL A 120 -22.64 10.35 -1.86
C VAL A 120 -21.88 11.07 -2.97
N THR A 121 -22.19 12.33 -3.22
CA THR A 121 -21.76 13.11 -4.40
C THR A 121 -20.26 12.96 -4.72
N LEU A 122 -19.41 12.87 -3.68
CA LEU A 122 -17.97 12.66 -3.82
C LEU A 122 -17.59 11.30 -4.42
N LEU A 123 -18.23 10.21 -3.98
CA LEU A 123 -17.88 8.86 -4.42
C LEU A 123 -18.22 8.65 -5.90
N CYS A 124 -19.29 9.28 -6.40
CA CYS A 124 -19.60 9.28 -7.83
C CYS A 124 -18.50 9.95 -8.66
N VAL A 125 -18.01 11.12 -8.22
CA VAL A 125 -16.90 11.81 -8.91
C VAL A 125 -15.65 10.92 -8.88
N CYS A 126 -15.35 10.30 -7.75
CA CYS A 126 -14.23 9.36 -7.64
C CYS A 126 -14.37 8.15 -8.57
N CYS A 127 -15.60 7.67 -8.80
CA CYS A 127 -15.87 6.59 -9.76
C CYS A 127 -15.74 7.06 -11.21
N THR A 128 -16.28 8.24 -11.54
CA THR A 128 -16.24 8.79 -12.90
C THR A 128 -14.81 9.10 -13.35
N TYR A 129 -13.98 9.63 -12.45
CA TYR A 129 -12.60 10.01 -12.73
C TYR A 129 -11.58 9.01 -12.15
N PHE A 130 -11.98 7.76 -11.95
CA PHE A 130 -11.13 6.74 -11.33
C PHE A 130 -9.76 6.61 -12.01
N GLU A 131 -9.75 6.53 -13.34
CA GLU A 131 -8.50 6.43 -14.12
C GLU A 131 -7.60 7.66 -13.97
N GLU A 132 -8.19 8.85 -13.87
CA GLU A 132 -7.44 10.10 -13.66
C GLU A 132 -6.83 10.14 -12.26
N PHE A 133 -7.57 9.71 -11.24
CA PHE A 133 -7.05 9.63 -9.87
C PHE A 133 -5.94 8.59 -9.70
N GLU A 134 -5.87 7.57 -10.56
CA GLU A 134 -4.80 6.58 -10.51
C GLU A 134 -3.50 7.07 -11.16
N LYS A 135 -3.57 8.10 -12.02
CA LYS A 135 -2.40 8.68 -12.66
C LYS A 135 -1.56 9.48 -11.66
N MET A 136 -0.25 9.42 -11.84
CA MET A 136 0.68 10.27 -11.11
C MET A 136 0.58 11.70 -11.64
N ILE A 137 0.55 12.68 -10.73
CA ILE A 137 0.50 14.09 -11.10
C ILE A 137 1.89 14.52 -11.61
N PRO A 138 2.04 14.95 -12.86
CA PRO A 138 3.33 15.42 -13.37
C PRO A 138 3.81 16.68 -12.62
N ARG A 139 5.12 16.79 -12.39
CA ARG A 139 5.70 18.00 -11.74
C ARG A 139 5.47 19.29 -12.51
N VAL A 140 5.30 19.20 -13.82
CA VAL A 140 5.06 20.37 -14.68
C VAL A 140 3.70 21.02 -14.33
N GLU A 141 2.68 20.21 -14.05
CA GLU A 141 1.38 20.72 -13.60
C GLU A 141 1.48 21.43 -12.25
N MET A 142 2.37 20.97 -11.37
CA MET A 142 2.59 21.58 -10.07
C MET A 142 3.17 22.98 -10.14
N MET A 143 4.02 23.25 -11.14
CA MET A 143 4.62 24.56 -11.33
C MET A 143 3.57 25.63 -11.68
N VAL A 144 2.47 25.23 -12.30
CA VAL A 144 1.33 26.13 -12.59
C VAL A 144 0.64 26.58 -11.29
N LEU A 145 0.56 25.70 -10.29
CA LEU A 145 -0.08 26.01 -9.01
C LEU A 145 0.74 26.98 -8.14
N GLU A 146 2.06 27.02 -8.32
CA GLU A 146 2.95 28.00 -7.68
C GLU A 146 2.81 29.41 -8.30
N LEU A 147 2.27 29.51 -9.52
CA LEU A 147 2.09 30.77 -10.25
C LEU A 147 0.75 31.47 -9.97
N LEU A 148 -0.14 30.86 -9.18
CA LEU A 148 -1.46 31.42 -8.87
C LEU A 148 -1.39 32.41 -7.69
N ASP A 149 -1.87 33.64 -7.92
CA ASP A 149 -2.00 34.81 -7.04
C ASP A 149 -0.91 35.05 -5.98
N ALA A 150 -0.14 36.13 -6.18
CA ALA A 150 0.93 36.60 -5.30
C ALA A 150 0.46 37.08 -3.91
N GLU A 151 -0.84 37.12 -3.65
CA GLU A 151 -1.40 37.60 -2.37
C GLU A 151 -1.34 36.52 -1.26
N TYR A 152 -1.22 35.25 -1.63
CA TYR A 152 -1.20 34.12 -0.68
C TYR A 152 0.15 33.42 -0.69
N ILE A 153 0.71 33.15 0.50
CA ILE A 153 1.85 32.25 0.65
C ILE A 153 1.33 30.82 0.51
N ARG A 154 1.78 30.10 -0.52
CA ARG A 154 1.41 28.71 -0.77
C ARG A 154 2.66 27.85 -0.72
N THR A 155 2.62 26.75 0.01
CA THR A 155 3.75 25.81 0.07
C THR A 155 3.29 24.42 -0.33
N ILE A 156 3.84 23.90 -1.44
CA ILE A 156 3.66 22.50 -1.82
C ILE A 156 4.28 21.60 -0.73
N CYS A 157 3.47 20.69 -0.22
CA CYS A 157 3.81 19.73 0.83
C CYS A 157 3.83 18.29 0.29
N GLY A 158 3.94 17.29 1.18
CA GLY A 158 3.87 15.88 0.78
C GLY A 158 5.17 15.33 0.15
N SER A 159 5.03 14.35 -0.75
CA SER A 159 6.17 13.77 -1.48
C SER A 159 6.82 14.75 -2.46
N TYR A 160 6.05 15.69 -3.02
CA TYR A 160 6.54 16.68 -3.96
C TYR A 160 7.62 17.57 -3.34
N ARG A 161 7.42 17.98 -2.07
CA ARG A 161 8.45 18.66 -1.26
C ARG A 161 9.68 17.81 -0.98
N ARG A 162 9.51 16.49 -0.85
CA ARG A 162 10.60 15.53 -0.53
C ARG A 162 11.35 15.04 -1.78
N SER A 163 11.08 15.61 -2.94
CA SER A 163 11.67 15.24 -4.21
C SER A 163 11.40 13.79 -4.67
N ASP A 164 10.50 13.05 -4.02
CA ASP A 164 10.18 11.67 -4.40
C ASP A 164 9.18 11.64 -5.58
N GLY A 165 8.25 12.61 -5.65
CA GLY A 165 7.36 12.83 -6.81
C GLY A 165 6.50 11.61 -7.19
N LYS A 166 6.17 10.74 -6.23
CA LYS A 166 5.47 9.45 -6.41
C LYS A 166 4.07 9.45 -5.79
N GLU A 167 3.34 10.56 -5.90
CA GLU A 167 1.99 10.66 -5.36
C GLU A 167 1.02 11.14 -6.43
N ASN A 168 -0.18 10.57 -6.45
CA ASN A 168 -1.35 10.98 -7.23
C ASN A 168 -2.20 12.06 -6.50
N VAL A 169 -1.67 12.60 -5.40
CA VAL A 169 -2.30 13.62 -4.57
C VAL A 169 -1.25 14.65 -4.18
N VAL A 170 -1.65 15.92 -4.13
CA VAL A 170 -0.79 17.02 -3.73
C VAL A 170 -1.41 17.78 -2.56
N PHE A 171 -0.59 18.09 -1.57
CA PHE A 171 -0.98 18.88 -0.41
C PHE A 171 -0.43 20.29 -0.58
N ILE A 172 -1.28 21.31 -0.42
CA ILE A 172 -0.89 22.72 -0.45
C ILE A 172 -1.28 23.31 0.90
N ASN A 173 -0.33 24.00 1.54
CA ASN A 173 -0.57 24.81 2.73
C ASN A 173 -0.65 26.27 2.30
#